data_AF-F4L0E0-F1
#
_entry.id   AF-F4L0E0-F1
#
_cell.length_a   1.000
_cell.length_b   1.000
_cell.length_c   1.000
_cell.angle_alpha   90.00
_cell.angle_beta   90.00
_cell.angle_gamma   90.00
#
_symmetry.space_group_name_H-M   'P 1'
#
loop_
_entity.id
_entity.type
_entity.pdbx_description
1 polymer ?
#
loop_
_entity_poly.entity_id
_entity_poly.type
_entity_poly.pdbx_seq_one_letter_code
_entity_poly.pdbx_strand_id
1 'polypeptide(L)'
;MEREEFVNGGDFVLKKAKLLTRAELVRKTNDGIVLCFYSGSKTLHIELCSSISFSSLEIYLHVHEQVPHDLSAVALDGQFPGHFKNKSNEDIKHLITVYFFSHVSCKNELKIPEIQYSKEIVSRPIPFAEGVISTKDNSEFELTFSTDGLKVYFSRRPRGGKQMIYESDFEDGSWSTPKLAHFSSSRDETPFITPNGDFFFFGSERPIPNQPNEGNFDMNIWMMEKTDKGWSEPKPLPEPINEVQVAGEEWPSSNNNLFFTNDNNTFYFTSMKRGTKAINLYETKFNNKEFSEPKLIDGFFDDEKYWVYSAVISPDGKYLVFNSFGAPGGEGGEDIFVSKKTEKGWSKALSIGKIVNSKDEESSPRFSRDGKYFFFSRAENLGNYEYGEWSIFFLETKYLNLDKLFK
;
A
#
# COMPACT_ATOMS: atom_id res chain seq x y z
N MET A 1 15.21 47.05 18.07
CA MET A 1 15.95 47.13 16.80
C MET A 1 16.05 45.72 16.28
N GLU A 2 15.45 45.27 15.20
CA GLU A 2 14.50 45.78 14.20
C GLU A 2 13.60 44.58 13.85
N ARG A 3 12.38 44.84 13.37
CA ARG A 3 11.59 43.81 12.66
C ARG A 3 12.17 43.70 11.25
N GLU A 4 12.50 42.49 10.81
CA GLU A 4 12.62 42.21 9.38
C GLU A 4 11.56 41.17 9.00
N GLU A 5 10.81 41.52 7.95
CA GLU A 5 9.80 40.69 7.32
C GLU A 5 10.44 39.58 6.49
N PHE A 6 9.72 38.46 6.43
CA PHE A 6 10.12 37.25 5.72
C PHE A 6 9.93 37.41 4.20
N VAL A 7 10.97 37.10 3.43
CA VAL A 7 10.86 36.84 1.99
C VAL A 7 11.65 35.56 1.65
N ASN A 8 11.03 34.76 0.77
CA ASN A 8 11.45 33.46 0.27
C ASN A 8 12.95 33.30 -0.06
N GLY A 9 13.48 32.13 0.33
CA GLY A 9 14.63 31.47 -0.31
C GLY A 9 16.01 32.03 0.05
N GLY A 10 16.81 31.23 0.78
CA GLY A 10 18.25 31.48 0.91
C GLY A 10 18.85 30.97 2.23
N ASP A 11 19.99 30.31 2.12
CA ASP A 11 20.82 29.81 3.22
C ASP A 11 21.13 30.87 4.30
N PHE A 12 21.09 30.47 5.58
CA PHE A 12 21.55 31.30 6.69
C PHE A 12 23.05 31.10 6.95
N VAL A 13 23.83 32.19 6.98
CA VAL A 13 25.24 32.19 7.43
C VAL A 13 25.35 32.96 8.75
N LEU A 14 25.57 32.24 9.85
CA LEU A 14 25.85 32.84 11.16
C LEU A 14 27.35 33.11 11.30
N LYS A 15 27.74 34.39 11.29
CA LYS A 15 29.13 34.82 11.51
C LYS A 15 29.43 34.90 13.02
N LYS A 16 30.35 34.03 13.46
CA LYS A 16 30.98 33.85 14.80
C LYS A 16 30.23 32.94 15.79
N ALA A 17 30.82 31.77 16.04
CA ALA A 17 30.47 30.88 17.14
C ALA A 17 31.67 30.67 18.08
N LYS A 18 31.41 30.57 19.39
CA LYS A 18 32.38 30.23 20.45
C LYS A 18 32.30 28.72 20.78
N LEU A 19 33.43 28.16 21.20
CA LEU A 19 33.67 26.74 21.52
C LEU A 19 32.66 26.18 22.54
N LEU A 20 31.81 25.21 22.18
CA LEU A 20 30.94 24.50 23.13
C LEU A 20 31.66 23.28 23.70
N THR A 21 31.60 23.07 25.01
CA THR A 21 32.37 22.03 25.73
C THR A 21 31.51 20.94 26.35
N ARG A 22 30.21 21.18 26.56
CA ARG A 22 29.29 20.18 27.15
C ARG A 22 27.83 20.45 26.76
N ALA A 23 27.03 19.40 26.58
CA ALA A 23 25.58 19.47 26.45
C ALA A 23 24.90 18.65 27.56
N GLU A 24 23.81 19.18 28.13
CA GLU A 24 22.98 18.47 29.11
C GLU A 24 21.50 18.57 28.76
N LEU A 25 20.78 17.48 28.93
CA LEU A 25 19.32 17.46 28.92
C LEU A 25 18.81 18.04 30.24
N VAL A 26 18.16 19.21 30.17
CA VAL A 26 17.68 19.92 31.36
C VAL A 26 16.23 19.55 31.67
N ARG A 27 15.41 19.39 30.64
CA ARG A 27 13.99 19.06 30.81
C ARG A 27 13.43 18.35 29.60
N LYS A 28 12.60 17.33 29.85
CA LYS A 28 11.76 16.68 28.85
C LYS A 28 10.30 16.86 29.27
N THR A 29 9.46 17.32 28.35
CA THR A 29 8.00 17.42 28.53
C THR A 29 7.30 16.69 27.40
N ASN A 30 5.97 16.59 27.44
CA ASN A 30 5.20 16.02 26.33
C ASN A 30 5.28 16.86 25.06
N ASP A 31 5.61 18.16 25.18
CA ASP A 31 5.56 19.15 24.09
C ASP A 31 6.96 19.63 23.64
N GLY A 32 8.03 18.98 24.11
CA GLY A 32 9.39 19.30 23.69
C GLY A 32 10.50 18.96 24.69
N ILE A 33 11.74 19.24 24.25
CA ILE A 33 12.98 18.98 24.98
C ILE A 33 13.77 20.28 25.12
N VAL A 34 14.30 20.52 26.32
CA VAL A 34 15.23 21.62 26.61
C VAL A 34 16.63 21.07 26.81
N LEU A 35 17.56 21.49 25.95
CA LEU A 35 18.99 21.19 26.05
C LEU A 35 19.75 22.46 26.44
N CYS A 36 20.65 22.35 27.42
CA CYS A 36 21.61 23.40 27.73
C CYS A 36 22.97 23.02 27.15
N PHE A 37 23.59 23.99 26.47
CA PHE A 37 24.97 23.85 25.99
C PHE A 37 25.85 24.83 26.75
N TYR A 38 26.95 24.31 27.29
CA TYR A 38 27.92 25.06 28.08
C TYR A 38 29.16 25.38 27.26
N SER A 39 29.55 26.65 27.27
CA SER A 39 30.79 27.16 26.67
C SER A 39 31.50 28.01 27.72
N GLY A 40 32.34 27.38 28.54
CA GLY A 40 32.99 28.08 29.66
C GLY A 40 31.97 28.80 30.56
N SER A 41 32.22 30.09 30.88
CA SER A 41 31.43 30.88 31.84
C SER A 41 30.12 31.50 31.32
N LYS A 42 29.58 31.05 30.17
CA LYS A 42 28.29 31.52 29.65
C LYS A 42 27.41 30.34 29.19
N THR A 43 26.12 30.42 29.52
CA THR A 43 25.09 29.45 29.13
C THR A 43 24.35 29.93 27.90
N LEU A 44 24.17 29.06 26.90
CA LEU A 44 23.25 29.30 25.78
C LEU A 44 22.02 28.41 26.00
N HIS A 45 20.85 29.05 26.09
CA HIS A 45 19.56 28.36 26.18
C HIS A 45 18.96 28.24 24.78
N ILE A 46 18.69 27.01 24.35
CA ILE A 46 17.95 26.73 23.11
C ILE A 46 16.71 25.95 23.52
N GLU A 47 15.55 26.55 23.31
CA GLU A 47 14.26 25.93 23.55
C GLU A 47 13.71 25.42 22.22
N LEU A 48 13.56 24.10 22.10
CA LEU A 48 12.97 23.44 20.94
C LEU A 48 11.53 23.04 21.32
N CYS A 49 10.58 23.91 21.02
CA CYS A 49 9.16 23.60 21.14
C CYS A 49 8.70 22.80 19.91
N SER A 50 8.10 21.64 20.11
CA SER A 50 7.40 20.93 19.04
C SER A 50 6.16 20.23 19.57
N SER A 51 5.01 20.47 18.96
CA SER A 51 3.75 19.76 19.25
C SER A 51 3.69 18.36 18.58
N ILE A 52 4.83 17.70 18.36
CA ILE A 52 4.93 16.47 17.54
C ILE A 52 5.86 15.47 18.23
N SER A 53 5.44 14.20 18.26
CA SER A 53 6.21 13.06 18.76
C SER A 53 7.37 12.71 17.80
N PHE A 54 8.60 12.66 18.31
CA PHE A 54 9.77 12.22 17.54
C PHE A 54 10.02 10.71 17.75
N SER A 55 10.15 9.93 16.68
CA SER A 55 10.56 8.52 16.74
C SER A 55 12.09 8.34 16.78
N SER A 56 12.87 9.31 16.27
CA SER A 56 14.30 9.45 16.52
C SER A 56 14.76 10.89 16.21
N LEU A 57 15.81 11.36 16.91
CA LEU A 57 16.52 12.60 16.59
C LEU A 57 17.98 12.23 16.32
N GLU A 58 18.43 12.35 15.07
CA GLU A 58 19.84 12.18 14.72
C GLU A 58 20.49 13.55 14.54
N ILE A 59 21.57 13.80 15.28
CA ILE A 59 22.38 15.01 15.19
C ILE A 59 23.69 14.62 14.48
N TYR A 60 23.87 15.12 13.26
CA TYR A 60 25.09 14.89 12.49
C TYR A 60 26.12 15.96 12.80
N LEU A 61 27.25 15.56 13.38
CA LEU A 61 28.43 16.40 13.53
C LEU A 61 29.40 16.08 12.40
N HIS A 62 29.47 16.93 11.38
CA HIS A 62 30.49 16.78 10.34
C HIS A 62 31.81 17.35 10.87
N VAL A 63 32.77 16.47 11.12
CA VAL A 63 34.15 16.86 11.47
C VAL A 63 35.01 16.65 10.24
N HIS A 64 35.47 17.74 9.62
CA HIS A 64 36.56 17.66 8.65
C HIS A 64 37.89 17.63 9.42
N GLU A 65 38.57 16.49 9.35
CA GLU A 65 39.91 16.14 9.90
C GLU A 65 39.98 15.56 11.32
N GLN A 66 41.02 14.73 11.55
CA GLN A 66 41.13 13.73 12.62
C GLN A 66 41.01 14.29 14.04
N VAL A 67 40.24 13.58 14.88
CA VAL A 67 39.88 13.96 16.26
C VAL A 67 40.91 13.43 17.27
N PRO A 68 41.26 14.18 18.34
CA PRO A 68 42.15 13.71 19.41
C PRO A 68 41.53 12.61 20.28
N HIS A 69 42.39 11.86 20.98
CA HIS A 69 42.04 10.65 21.74
C HIS A 69 41.23 10.84 23.03
N ASP A 70 40.90 12.05 23.46
CA ASP A 70 40.24 12.30 24.76
C ASP A 70 38.90 13.04 24.67
N LEU A 71 38.14 12.82 23.60
CA LEU A 71 36.69 13.03 23.65
C LEU A 71 36.03 11.74 24.11
N SER A 72 35.71 11.68 25.41
CA SER A 72 34.66 10.79 25.87
C SER A 72 33.34 11.31 25.29
N ALA A 73 32.83 10.63 24.27
CA ALA A 73 31.43 10.78 23.89
C ALA A 73 30.61 10.43 25.13
N VAL A 74 29.89 11.41 25.68
CA VAL A 74 28.87 11.13 26.70
C VAL A 74 27.78 10.35 25.97
N ALA A 75 27.79 9.03 26.15
CA ALA A 75 26.68 8.19 25.76
C ALA A 75 25.42 8.76 26.42
N LEU A 76 24.43 9.12 25.61
CA LEU A 76 23.05 9.13 26.09
C LEU A 76 22.75 7.68 26.47
N ASP A 77 22.62 7.42 27.76
CA ASP A 77 22.38 6.08 28.26
C ASP A 77 21.10 5.52 27.62
N GLY A 78 21.30 4.56 26.72
CA GLY A 78 20.33 4.08 25.75
C GLY A 78 20.97 2.91 24.99
N GLN A 79 21.10 1.79 25.69
CA GLN A 79 21.62 0.48 25.27
C GLN A 79 21.88 0.26 23.76
N PHE A 80 23.14 0.35 23.31
CA PHE A 80 23.69 -0.43 22.18
C PHE A 80 25.22 -0.56 22.31
N PRO A 81 25.84 -1.75 22.14
CA PRO A 81 27.28 -1.93 22.32
C PRO A 81 28.07 -1.87 20.99
N GLY A 82 29.23 -1.19 21.00
CA GLY A 82 30.22 -1.26 19.92
C GLY A 82 31.57 -0.64 20.33
N HIS A 83 32.66 -1.40 20.18
CA HIS A 83 34.04 -1.00 20.51
C HIS A 83 34.78 -0.36 19.33
N PHE A 84 35.60 0.67 19.56
CA PHE A 84 36.63 1.11 18.60
C PHE A 84 37.98 1.47 19.28
N LYS A 85 39.09 1.12 18.61
CA LYS A 85 40.50 1.36 18.99
C LYS A 85 41.04 2.61 18.29
N ASN A 86 42.04 3.26 18.89
CA ASN A 86 42.56 4.54 18.46
C ASN A 86 44.11 4.52 18.30
N LYS A 87 44.71 5.30 17.37
CA LYS A 87 46.18 5.55 17.24
C LYS A 87 46.51 7.04 17.00
N SER A 88 47.62 7.49 17.62
CA SER A 88 48.37 8.79 17.69
C SER A 88 48.40 9.74 16.45
N ASN A 89 48.82 11.02 16.43
CA ASN A 89 49.40 12.03 17.37
C ASN A 89 49.43 13.43 16.67
N GLU A 90 49.65 14.50 17.47
CA GLU A 90 50.15 15.87 17.16
C GLU A 90 49.17 17.05 16.93
N ASP A 91 49.55 18.17 17.58
CA ASP A 91 48.78 19.37 17.94
C ASP A 91 48.75 20.47 16.87
N ILE A 92 47.56 20.87 16.39
CA ILE A 92 47.34 22.19 15.76
C ILE A 92 45.94 22.74 16.10
N LYS A 93 45.87 24.04 16.45
CA LYS A 93 44.61 24.77 16.74
C LYS A 93 43.79 24.99 15.45
N HIS A 94 42.59 24.42 15.37
CA HIS A 94 41.68 24.61 14.23
C HIS A 94 40.22 24.94 14.60
N LEU A 95 39.56 25.64 13.68
CA LEU A 95 38.21 26.20 13.77
C LEU A 95 37.17 25.14 13.37
N ILE A 96 36.21 24.84 14.25
CA ILE A 96 35.10 23.91 13.92
C ILE A 96 33.94 24.72 13.32
N THR A 97 33.51 24.36 12.11
CA THR A 97 32.28 24.89 11.48
C THR A 97 31.21 23.81 11.54
N VAL A 98 30.14 24.06 12.30
CA VAL A 98 29.00 23.13 12.42
C VAL A 98 27.88 23.61 11.51
N TYR A 99 27.48 22.78 10.54
CA TYR A 99 26.29 22.99 9.73
C TYR A 99 25.12 22.20 10.33
N PHE A 100 24.01 22.88 10.60
CA PHE A 100 22.76 22.24 10.98
C PHE A 100 21.91 22.05 9.73
N PHE A 101 21.84 20.82 9.22
CA PHE A 101 20.86 20.43 8.21
C PHE A 101 19.65 19.80 8.91
N SER A 102 18.58 20.56 9.09
CA SER A 102 17.29 20.00 9.47
C SER A 102 16.56 19.51 8.22
N HIS A 103 16.56 18.21 7.98
CA HIS A 103 15.62 17.63 7.01
C HIS A 103 14.26 17.52 7.70
N VAL A 104 13.39 18.49 7.48
CA VAL A 104 11.98 18.39 7.87
C VAL A 104 11.29 17.50 6.84
N SER A 105 11.35 16.18 7.05
CA SER A 105 10.48 15.26 6.32
C SER A 105 9.09 15.36 6.94
N CYS A 106 8.25 16.18 6.35
CA CYS A 106 6.83 16.23 6.68
C CYS A 106 6.20 14.96 6.12
N LYS A 107 6.26 13.84 6.85
CA LYS A 107 5.31 12.75 6.62
C LYS A 107 3.96 13.27 7.09
N ASN A 108 3.21 13.90 6.19
CA ASN A 108 1.76 13.95 6.32
C ASN A 108 1.30 12.49 6.32
N GLU A 109 1.22 11.86 7.49
CA GLU A 109 0.47 10.63 7.62
C GLU A 109 -0.97 10.98 7.26
N LEU A 110 -1.39 10.59 6.06
CA LEU A 110 -2.78 10.68 5.63
C LEU A 110 -3.62 10.02 6.72
N LYS A 111 -4.35 10.84 7.47
CA LYS A 111 -5.25 10.33 8.50
C LYS A 111 -6.38 9.62 7.79
N ILE A 112 -6.28 8.29 7.69
CA ILE A 112 -7.33 7.46 7.12
C ILE A 112 -8.56 7.63 8.02
N PRO A 113 -9.67 8.17 7.51
CA PRO A 113 -10.87 8.30 8.31
C PRO A 113 -11.40 6.91 8.66
N GLU A 114 -11.73 6.71 9.94
CA GLU A 114 -12.41 5.51 10.37
C GLU A 114 -13.88 5.65 9.98
N ILE A 115 -14.31 4.91 8.97
CA ILE A 115 -15.68 4.98 8.45
C ILE A 115 -16.45 3.75 8.90
N GLN A 116 -17.64 3.97 9.40
CA GLN A 116 -18.53 2.91 9.82
C GLN A 116 -19.56 2.61 8.72
N TYR A 117 -19.29 1.59 7.90
CA TYR A 117 -20.19 1.16 6.82
C TYR A 117 -21.41 0.36 7.29
N SER A 118 -21.46 -0.02 8.57
CA SER A 118 -22.59 -0.72 9.19
C SER A 118 -22.88 -0.17 10.59
N LYS A 119 -24.14 0.09 10.90
CA LYS A 119 -24.58 0.47 12.25
C LYS A 119 -24.39 -0.67 13.26
N GLU A 120 -24.54 -1.91 12.78
CA GLU A 120 -24.41 -3.12 13.59
C GLU A 120 -23.03 -3.75 13.44
N ILE A 121 -22.63 -4.51 14.46
CA ILE A 121 -21.40 -5.33 14.43
C ILE A 121 -21.55 -6.40 13.35
N VAL A 122 -20.59 -6.45 12.42
CA VAL A 122 -20.62 -7.42 11.32
C VAL A 122 -19.65 -8.57 11.61
N SER A 123 -20.09 -9.51 12.46
CA SER A 123 -19.26 -10.65 12.90
C SER A 123 -19.25 -11.85 11.96
N ARG A 124 -20.14 -11.86 10.99
CA ARG A 124 -20.24 -12.84 9.90
C ARG A 124 -20.49 -12.09 8.59
N PRO A 125 -20.10 -12.67 7.43
CA PRO A 125 -20.32 -12.01 6.16
C PRO A 125 -21.79 -11.71 5.92
N ILE A 126 -22.09 -10.47 5.55
CA ILE A 126 -23.39 -10.03 5.01
C ILE A 126 -23.16 -9.31 3.68
N PRO A 127 -24.16 -9.23 2.79
CA PRO A 127 -24.03 -8.47 1.55
C PRO A 127 -23.70 -7.00 1.83
N PHE A 128 -22.73 -6.46 1.10
CA PHE A 128 -22.30 -5.07 1.22
C PHE A 128 -23.31 -4.14 0.53
N ALA A 129 -23.89 -3.21 1.29
CA ALA A 129 -24.92 -2.28 0.84
C ALA A 129 -26.02 -2.99 0.03
N GLU A 130 -26.63 -4.02 0.65
CA GLU A 130 -27.64 -4.87 0.03
C GLU A 130 -28.74 -4.07 -0.67
N GLY A 131 -29.04 -4.44 -1.91
CA GLY A 131 -30.04 -3.76 -2.75
C GLY A 131 -29.57 -2.47 -3.41
N VAL A 132 -28.36 -1.98 -3.08
CA VAL A 132 -27.74 -0.80 -3.70
C VAL A 132 -26.49 -1.19 -4.48
N ILE A 133 -25.52 -1.80 -3.80
CA ILE A 133 -24.27 -2.30 -4.41
C ILE A 133 -24.41 -3.79 -4.71
N SER A 134 -24.62 -4.64 -3.70
CA SER A 134 -24.89 -6.06 -3.96
C SER A 134 -26.35 -6.26 -4.35
N THR A 135 -26.62 -6.60 -5.61
CA THR A 135 -27.97 -6.66 -6.18
C THR A 135 -28.28 -8.01 -6.81
N LYS A 136 -29.57 -8.30 -7.07
CA LYS A 136 -29.99 -9.59 -7.64
C LYS A 136 -29.88 -9.67 -9.17
N ASP A 137 -29.81 -8.53 -9.84
CA ASP A 137 -29.87 -8.43 -11.30
C ASP A 137 -28.50 -8.22 -11.96
N ASN A 138 -27.44 -8.18 -11.15
CA ASN A 138 -26.07 -7.98 -11.59
C ASN A 138 -25.13 -8.91 -10.81
N SER A 139 -23.97 -9.16 -11.40
CA SER A 139 -22.80 -9.68 -10.69
C SER A 139 -21.92 -8.52 -10.25
N GLU A 140 -21.64 -8.40 -8.97
CA GLU A 140 -20.69 -7.44 -8.39
C GLU A 140 -19.49 -8.13 -7.74
N PHE A 141 -18.31 -7.60 -8.01
CA PHE A 141 -17.05 -8.11 -7.48
C PHE A 141 -16.01 -7.02 -7.46
N GLU A 142 -14.98 -7.19 -6.63
CA GLU A 142 -13.82 -6.30 -6.50
C GLU A 142 -14.18 -4.85 -6.15
N LEU A 143 -13.52 -4.28 -5.15
CA LEU A 143 -13.73 -2.88 -4.84
C LEU A 143 -12.46 -2.18 -4.40
N THR A 144 -12.49 -0.85 -4.51
CA THR A 144 -11.55 0.05 -3.88
C THR A 144 -12.28 1.28 -3.36
N PHE A 145 -11.76 1.84 -2.29
CA PHE A 145 -12.28 3.07 -1.70
C PHE A 145 -11.39 4.25 -2.09
N SER A 146 -11.99 5.43 -2.24
CA SER A 146 -11.26 6.70 -2.23
C SER A 146 -10.42 6.85 -0.96
N THR A 147 -9.47 7.78 -0.96
CA THR A 147 -8.57 8.01 0.18
C THR A 147 -9.31 8.46 1.45
N ASP A 148 -10.42 9.17 1.28
CA ASP A 148 -11.34 9.54 2.35
C ASP A 148 -12.38 8.46 2.69
N GLY A 149 -12.39 7.35 1.95
CA GLY A 149 -13.34 6.24 2.06
C GLY A 149 -14.81 6.58 1.80
N LEU A 150 -15.14 7.81 1.39
CA LEU A 150 -16.51 8.26 1.14
C LEU A 150 -16.99 7.93 -0.28
N LYS A 151 -16.16 7.31 -1.11
CA LYS A 151 -16.52 6.80 -2.43
C LYS A 151 -15.98 5.40 -2.62
N VAL A 152 -16.77 4.54 -3.22
CA VAL A 152 -16.37 3.18 -3.63
C VAL A 152 -16.42 3.08 -5.14
N TYR A 153 -15.42 2.44 -5.72
CA TYR A 153 -15.41 1.97 -7.09
C TYR A 153 -15.40 0.46 -7.08
N PHE A 154 -16.19 -0.17 -7.94
CA PHE A 154 -16.32 -1.62 -7.98
C PHE A 154 -16.64 -2.12 -9.38
N SER A 155 -16.27 -3.37 -9.66
CA SER A 155 -16.61 -4.02 -10.92
C SER A 155 -18.05 -4.54 -10.84
N ARG A 156 -18.84 -4.27 -11.88
CA ARG A 156 -20.22 -4.78 -12.00
C ARG A 156 -20.49 -5.24 -13.42
N ARG A 157 -21.11 -6.40 -13.53
CA ARG A 157 -21.61 -6.99 -14.78
C ARG A 157 -23.13 -7.15 -14.70
N PRO A 158 -23.91 -6.29 -15.37
CA PRO A 158 -25.35 -6.50 -15.51
C PRO A 158 -25.65 -7.79 -16.27
N ARG A 159 -26.81 -8.39 -16.01
CA ARG A 159 -27.24 -9.59 -16.73
C ARG A 159 -27.33 -9.32 -18.23
N GLY A 160 -26.58 -10.08 -19.03
CA GLY A 160 -26.46 -9.88 -20.49
C GLY A 160 -25.68 -8.62 -20.91
N GLY A 161 -25.11 -7.89 -19.95
CA GLY A 161 -24.32 -6.69 -20.16
C GLY A 161 -22.80 -6.95 -20.09
N LYS A 162 -22.05 -5.92 -20.49
CA LYS A 162 -20.60 -5.90 -20.35
C LYS A 162 -20.22 -5.60 -18.90
N GLN A 163 -19.16 -6.22 -18.41
CA GLN A 163 -18.56 -5.89 -17.13
C GLN A 163 -17.86 -4.52 -17.22
N MET A 164 -18.18 -3.61 -16.30
CA MET A 164 -17.66 -2.24 -16.26
C MET A 164 -17.39 -1.81 -14.82
N ILE A 165 -16.74 -0.66 -14.63
CA ILE A 165 -16.50 -0.09 -13.31
C ILE A 165 -17.60 0.94 -12.97
N TYR A 166 -18.22 0.76 -11.82
CA TYR A 166 -19.23 1.65 -11.26
C TYR A 166 -18.67 2.37 -10.03
N GLU A 167 -19.26 3.52 -9.70
CA GLU A 167 -18.97 4.28 -8.49
C GLU A 167 -20.23 4.59 -7.68
N SER A 168 -20.08 4.66 -6.36
CA SER A 168 -21.12 5.07 -5.41
C SER A 168 -20.50 5.93 -4.31
N ASP A 169 -21.29 6.87 -3.80
CA ASP A 169 -20.93 7.84 -2.76
C ASP A 169 -21.54 7.42 -1.41
N PHE A 170 -20.78 7.56 -0.33
CA PHE A 170 -21.22 7.28 1.03
C PHE A 170 -21.54 8.59 1.74
N GLU A 171 -22.83 8.83 1.96
CA GLU A 171 -23.35 10.03 2.61
C GLU A 171 -24.40 9.63 3.65
N ASP A 172 -24.35 10.26 4.83
CA ASP A 172 -25.30 10.05 5.93
C ASP A 172 -25.51 8.58 6.34
N GLY A 173 -24.44 7.78 6.26
CA GLY A 173 -24.46 6.36 6.64
C GLY A 173 -25.06 5.43 5.59
N SER A 174 -25.20 5.89 4.34
CA SER A 174 -25.78 5.13 3.23
C SER A 174 -25.01 5.33 1.92
N TRP A 175 -25.03 4.30 1.07
CA TRP A 175 -24.47 4.36 -0.28
C TRP A 175 -25.50 4.88 -1.27
N SER A 176 -25.10 5.79 -2.16
CA SER A 176 -25.94 6.29 -3.23
C SER A 176 -26.14 5.25 -4.34
N THR A 177 -27.17 5.40 -5.16
CA THR A 177 -27.37 4.53 -6.33
C THR A 177 -26.13 4.54 -7.22
N PRO A 178 -25.52 3.38 -7.51
CA PRO A 178 -24.29 3.35 -8.29
C PRO A 178 -24.50 3.86 -9.71
N LYS A 179 -23.51 4.58 -10.21
CA LYS A 179 -23.46 5.07 -11.59
C LYS A 179 -22.21 4.56 -12.28
N LEU A 180 -22.26 4.42 -13.60
CA LEU A 180 -21.09 4.05 -14.40
C LEU A 180 -19.99 5.10 -14.20
N ALA A 181 -18.78 4.66 -13.88
CA ALA A 181 -17.64 5.57 -13.75
C ALA A 181 -17.33 6.17 -15.13
N HIS A 182 -17.14 7.49 -15.19
CA HIS A 182 -17.04 8.22 -16.47
C HIS A 182 -15.92 7.72 -17.41
N PHE A 183 -14.82 7.20 -16.84
CA PHE A 183 -13.71 6.65 -17.59
C PHE A 183 -13.99 5.24 -18.12
N SER A 184 -14.97 4.53 -17.58
CA SER A 184 -15.23 3.12 -17.91
C SER A 184 -15.98 3.00 -19.24
N SER A 185 -15.29 2.48 -20.26
CA SER A 185 -15.71 2.54 -21.67
C SER A 185 -15.44 1.25 -22.44
N SER A 186 -14.78 0.26 -21.82
CA SER A 186 -14.60 -1.09 -22.36
C SER A 186 -14.87 -2.12 -21.26
N ARG A 187 -14.49 -3.39 -21.44
CA ARG A 187 -14.59 -4.36 -20.35
C ARG A 187 -13.54 -3.93 -19.35
N ASP A 188 -13.98 -3.40 -18.22
CA ASP A 188 -13.10 -2.80 -17.22
C ASP A 188 -13.32 -3.45 -15.86
N GLU A 189 -12.24 -3.63 -15.10
CA GLU A 189 -12.27 -4.37 -13.84
C GLU A 189 -11.16 -3.98 -12.86
N THR A 190 -11.11 -4.65 -11.70
CA THR A 190 -10.05 -4.54 -10.71
C THR A 190 -9.68 -3.10 -10.31
N PRO A 191 -10.64 -2.20 -10.02
CA PRO A 191 -10.31 -0.83 -9.67
C PRO A 191 -9.45 -0.79 -8.41
N PHE A 192 -8.40 0.02 -8.44
CA PHE A 192 -7.51 0.23 -7.29
C PHE A 192 -7.01 1.67 -7.24
N ILE A 193 -7.19 2.34 -6.11
CA ILE A 193 -6.63 3.67 -5.87
C ILE A 193 -5.44 3.54 -4.90
N THR A 194 -4.32 4.19 -5.20
CA THR A 194 -3.14 4.14 -4.35
C THR A 194 -3.38 4.73 -2.95
N PRO A 195 -2.62 4.31 -1.91
CA PRO A 195 -2.68 4.89 -0.57
C PRO A 195 -2.60 6.42 -0.53
N ASN A 196 -1.73 7.03 -1.34
CA ASN A 196 -1.62 8.49 -1.45
C ASN A 196 -2.74 9.15 -2.28
N GLY A 197 -3.51 8.37 -3.05
CA GLY A 197 -4.57 8.87 -3.92
C GLY A 197 -4.10 9.46 -5.25
N ASP A 198 -2.81 9.38 -5.56
CA ASP A 198 -2.23 9.98 -6.75
C ASP A 198 -2.57 9.19 -8.03
N PHE A 199 -2.77 7.87 -7.91
CA PHE A 199 -3.03 7.00 -9.06
C PHE A 199 -4.27 6.13 -8.87
N PHE A 200 -4.96 5.89 -9.98
CA PHE A 200 -6.03 4.89 -10.12
C PHE A 200 -5.60 3.87 -11.17
N PHE A 201 -5.59 2.59 -10.79
CA PHE A 201 -5.32 1.47 -11.68
C PHE A 201 -6.58 0.63 -11.91
N PHE A 202 -6.68 0.01 -13.08
CA PHE A 202 -7.75 -0.92 -13.41
C PHE A 202 -7.39 -1.81 -14.61
N GLY A 203 -7.97 -3.01 -14.68
CA GLY A 203 -7.88 -3.88 -15.85
C GLY A 203 -8.79 -3.41 -16.97
N SER A 204 -8.36 -3.51 -18.23
CA SER A 204 -9.18 -3.18 -19.40
C SER A 204 -8.82 -3.93 -20.69
N GLU A 205 -9.84 -4.23 -21.49
CA GLU A 205 -9.72 -4.69 -22.89
C GLU A 205 -9.56 -3.56 -23.92
N ARG A 206 -9.29 -2.32 -23.50
CA ARG A 206 -8.95 -1.27 -24.47
C ARG A 206 -7.67 -1.67 -25.21
N PRO A 207 -7.61 -1.48 -26.55
CA PRO A 207 -6.39 -1.74 -27.30
C PRO A 207 -5.29 -0.78 -26.85
N ILE A 208 -4.07 -1.29 -26.65
CA ILE A 208 -2.91 -0.46 -26.39
C ILE A 208 -2.57 0.32 -27.68
N PRO A 209 -2.48 1.66 -27.65
CA PRO A 209 -2.17 2.46 -28.83
C PRO A 209 -0.86 2.04 -29.48
N ASN A 210 -0.86 1.92 -30.81
CA ASN A 210 0.29 1.52 -31.63
C ASN A 210 0.85 0.11 -31.34
N GLN A 211 0.08 -0.76 -30.69
CA GLN A 211 0.42 -2.18 -30.55
C GLN A 211 -0.65 -3.06 -31.24
N PRO A 212 -0.24 -4.08 -32.01
CA PRO A 212 -1.17 -4.99 -32.65
C PRO A 212 -1.81 -5.90 -31.61
N ASN A 213 -3.12 -5.76 -31.36
CA ASN A 213 -3.89 -6.74 -30.59
C ASN A 213 -4.37 -7.83 -31.56
N GLU A 214 -3.47 -8.76 -31.89
CA GLU A 214 -3.72 -9.85 -32.83
C GLU A 214 -4.16 -11.16 -32.14
N GLY A 215 -4.37 -11.11 -30.83
CA GLY A 215 -4.86 -12.19 -30.00
C GLY A 215 -6.38 -12.23 -29.87
N ASN A 216 -6.89 -13.28 -29.22
CA ASN A 216 -8.34 -13.47 -29.01
C ASN A 216 -8.85 -12.82 -27.72
N PHE A 217 -7.96 -12.41 -26.80
CA PHE A 217 -8.31 -11.82 -25.51
C PHE A 217 -7.15 -10.98 -24.98
N ASP A 218 -7.34 -9.70 -24.67
CA ASP A 218 -6.23 -8.83 -24.25
C ASP A 218 -6.66 -7.91 -23.10
N MET A 219 -6.57 -8.42 -21.88
CA MET A 219 -6.72 -7.59 -20.68
C MET A 219 -5.36 -6.97 -20.35
N ASN A 220 -5.32 -5.64 -20.23
CA ASN A 220 -4.14 -4.88 -19.81
C ASN A 220 -4.43 -4.02 -18.58
N ILE A 221 -3.39 -3.61 -17.84
CA ILE A 221 -3.51 -2.68 -16.72
C ILE A 221 -3.43 -1.25 -17.24
N TRP A 222 -4.41 -0.44 -16.89
CA TRP A 222 -4.50 0.98 -17.22
C TRP A 222 -4.37 1.83 -15.95
N MET A 223 -3.83 3.04 -16.12
CA MET A 223 -3.58 4.01 -15.06
C MET A 223 -4.21 5.35 -15.40
N MET A 224 -4.70 6.04 -14.37
CA MET A 224 -5.06 7.45 -14.39
C MET A 224 -4.36 8.17 -13.24
N GLU A 225 -4.05 9.44 -13.46
CA GLU A 225 -3.48 10.34 -12.46
C GLU A 225 -4.59 11.19 -11.83
N LYS A 226 -4.46 11.50 -10.55
CA LYS A 226 -5.34 12.47 -9.88
C LYS A 226 -5.02 13.88 -10.37
N THR A 227 -6.05 14.61 -10.77
CA THR A 227 -5.98 16.01 -11.17
C THR A 227 -7.00 16.85 -10.40
N ASP A 228 -6.89 18.18 -10.50
CA ASP A 228 -7.86 19.13 -9.91
C ASP A 228 -9.29 18.93 -10.44
N LYS A 229 -9.44 18.30 -11.61
CA LYS A 229 -10.74 18.08 -12.28
C LYS A 229 -11.26 16.65 -12.11
N GLY A 230 -10.55 15.78 -11.38
CA GLY A 230 -10.87 14.35 -11.28
C GLY A 230 -9.74 13.48 -11.81
N TRP A 231 -10.05 12.29 -12.30
CA TRP A 231 -9.07 11.38 -12.90
C TRP A 231 -8.70 11.85 -14.31
N SER A 232 -7.43 11.72 -14.69
CA SER A 232 -6.99 11.95 -16.07
C SER A 232 -7.58 10.93 -17.04
N GLU A 233 -7.41 11.16 -18.35
CA GLU A 233 -7.66 10.12 -19.35
C GLU A 233 -6.85 8.85 -19.05
N PRO A 234 -7.43 7.64 -19.21
CA PRO A 234 -6.72 6.39 -19.03
C PRO A 234 -5.54 6.22 -19.99
N LYS A 235 -4.43 5.71 -19.47
CA LYS A 235 -3.27 5.27 -20.27
C LYS A 235 -2.86 3.85 -19.87
N PRO A 236 -2.47 2.97 -20.81
CA PRO A 236 -1.98 1.65 -20.44
C PRO A 236 -0.63 1.78 -19.74
N LEU A 237 -0.37 0.92 -18.77
CA LEU A 237 0.97 0.78 -18.21
C LEU A 237 1.95 0.27 -19.29
N PRO A 238 3.21 0.73 -19.28
CA PRO A 238 4.22 0.25 -20.21
C PRO A 238 4.70 -1.16 -19.85
N GLU A 239 5.47 -1.76 -20.76
CA GLU A 239 6.40 -2.85 -20.44
C GLU A 239 7.27 -2.47 -19.21
N PRO A 240 7.61 -3.43 -18.33
CA PRO A 240 7.36 -4.87 -18.38
C PRO A 240 6.02 -5.33 -17.73
N ILE A 241 5.06 -4.41 -17.52
CA ILE A 241 3.79 -4.73 -16.86
C ILE A 241 2.77 -5.32 -17.83
N ASN A 242 2.51 -4.59 -18.91
CA ASN A 242 1.65 -5.06 -19.98
C ASN A 242 2.49 -5.65 -21.11
N GLU A 243 2.12 -6.84 -21.55
CA GLU A 243 2.66 -7.53 -22.72
C GLU A 243 1.48 -7.87 -23.65
N VAL A 244 1.49 -7.39 -24.89
CA VAL A 244 0.39 -7.66 -25.85
C VAL A 244 0.55 -9.03 -26.50
N GLN A 245 -0.57 -9.73 -26.72
CA GLN A 245 -0.61 -10.99 -27.47
C GLN A 245 -0.20 -10.81 -28.93
N VAL A 246 0.57 -11.76 -29.47
CA VAL A 246 0.93 -11.78 -30.90
C VAL A 246 0.07 -12.77 -31.69
N ALA A 247 -0.02 -12.61 -33.02
CA ALA A 247 -0.81 -13.52 -33.87
C ALA A 247 -0.44 -15.00 -33.67
N GLY A 248 -1.46 -15.84 -33.48
CA GLY A 248 -1.30 -17.28 -33.31
C GLY A 248 -0.90 -17.72 -31.90
N GLU A 249 -0.84 -16.79 -30.94
CA GLU A 249 -0.56 -17.09 -29.54
C GLU A 249 -1.84 -17.57 -28.82
N GLU A 250 -1.76 -18.70 -28.10
CA GLU A 250 -2.86 -19.22 -27.26
C GLU A 250 -2.86 -18.61 -25.84
N TRP A 251 -2.17 -17.48 -25.64
CA TRP A 251 -1.72 -17.02 -24.34
C TRP A 251 -2.05 -15.54 -24.07
N PRO A 252 -2.57 -15.15 -22.88
CA PRO A 252 -3.27 -15.96 -21.88
C PRO A 252 -4.79 -16.03 -22.14
N SER A 253 -5.44 -17.10 -21.66
CA SER A 253 -6.90 -17.30 -21.73
C SER A 253 -7.68 -16.51 -20.66
N SER A 254 -6.98 -15.94 -19.68
CA SER A 254 -7.52 -15.11 -18.61
C SER A 254 -6.38 -14.30 -17.98
N ASN A 255 -6.58 -12.99 -17.83
CA ASN A 255 -5.65 -12.11 -17.13
C ASN A 255 -6.45 -11.34 -16.08
N ASN A 256 -6.11 -11.55 -14.82
CA ASN A 256 -6.54 -10.67 -13.75
C ASN A 256 -5.49 -9.63 -13.52
N ASN A 257 -5.89 -8.41 -13.81
CA ASN A 257 -5.03 -7.26 -13.85
C ASN A 257 -5.25 -6.38 -12.62
N LEU A 258 -5.35 -6.99 -11.44
CA LEU A 258 -5.24 -6.25 -10.21
C LEU A 258 -3.81 -5.76 -10.06
N PHE A 259 -3.65 -4.44 -10.01
CA PHE A 259 -2.40 -3.77 -9.73
C PHE A 259 -2.56 -2.95 -8.45
N PHE A 260 -1.80 -3.25 -7.41
CA PHE A 260 -2.01 -2.66 -6.08
C PHE A 260 -0.71 -2.38 -5.34
N THR A 261 -0.81 -1.58 -4.27
CA THR A 261 0.30 -1.26 -3.36
C THR A 261 -0.22 -0.86 -1.98
N ASN A 262 0.54 -1.16 -0.93
CA ASN A 262 0.24 -0.65 0.42
C ASN A 262 1.10 0.56 0.80
N ASP A 263 2.16 0.88 0.04
CA ASP A 263 3.18 1.87 0.41
C ASP A 263 3.47 2.92 -0.67
N ASN A 264 2.84 2.84 -1.86
CA ASN A 264 3.10 3.66 -3.04
C ASN A 264 4.50 3.51 -3.65
N ASN A 265 5.25 2.49 -3.26
CA ASN A 265 6.63 2.27 -3.71
C ASN A 265 6.82 0.85 -4.27
N THR A 266 6.30 -0.13 -3.54
CA THR A 266 6.29 -1.54 -3.92
C THR A 266 4.90 -1.88 -4.44
N PHE A 267 4.83 -2.22 -5.71
CA PHE A 267 3.59 -2.57 -6.40
C PHE A 267 3.55 -4.07 -6.65
N TYR A 268 2.34 -4.58 -6.70
CA TYR A 268 2.05 -5.99 -6.85
C TYR A 268 0.99 -6.16 -7.91
N PHE A 269 1.12 -7.22 -8.70
CA PHE A 269 0.09 -7.58 -9.66
C PHE A 269 0.04 -9.08 -9.89
N THR A 270 -1.16 -9.54 -10.22
CA THR A 270 -1.35 -10.91 -10.68
C THR A 270 -1.26 -10.95 -12.19
N SER A 271 -0.65 -11.99 -12.74
CA SER A 271 -0.66 -12.24 -14.19
C SER A 271 -0.41 -13.70 -14.43
N MET A 272 -1.01 -14.29 -15.45
CA MET A 272 -0.33 -15.40 -16.11
C MET A 272 0.84 -14.75 -16.86
N LYS A 273 2.06 -15.31 -16.84
CA LYS A 273 3.17 -14.89 -17.76
C LYS A 273 3.44 -15.97 -18.80
N ARG A 274 4.03 -15.62 -19.95
CA ARG A 274 4.34 -16.58 -21.03
C ARG A 274 5.11 -17.78 -20.47
N GLY A 275 4.65 -18.99 -20.81
CA GLY A 275 5.25 -20.24 -20.32
C GLY A 275 4.85 -20.68 -18.91
N THR A 276 4.04 -19.91 -18.19
CA THR A 276 3.49 -20.32 -16.88
C THR A 276 2.19 -21.13 -17.03
N LYS A 277 1.86 -21.94 -16.02
CA LYS A 277 0.67 -22.80 -15.99
C LYS A 277 -0.48 -22.24 -15.14
N ALA A 278 -0.24 -21.10 -14.49
CA ALA A 278 -1.11 -20.53 -13.48
C ALA A 278 -0.97 -19.01 -13.46
N ILE A 279 -1.98 -18.33 -12.93
CA ILE A 279 -1.87 -16.93 -12.56
C ILE A 279 -0.99 -16.84 -11.31
N ASN A 280 0.04 -16.01 -11.38
CA ASN A 280 1.03 -15.83 -10.33
C ASN A 280 1.04 -14.38 -9.83
N LEU A 281 1.60 -14.17 -8.64
CA LEU A 281 1.82 -12.84 -8.06
C LEU A 281 3.23 -12.34 -8.36
N TYR A 282 3.33 -11.11 -8.82
CA TYR A 282 4.59 -10.43 -9.10
C TYR A 282 4.71 -9.16 -8.27
N GLU A 283 5.94 -8.81 -7.90
CA GLU A 283 6.34 -7.57 -7.25
C GLU A 283 7.17 -6.71 -8.20
N THR A 284 6.92 -5.41 -8.22
CA THR A 284 7.70 -4.43 -8.98
C THR A 284 7.80 -3.12 -8.20
N LYS A 285 8.72 -2.24 -8.60
CA LYS A 285 8.84 -0.88 -8.07
C LYS A 285 8.55 0.12 -9.16
N PHE A 286 7.93 1.24 -8.80
CA PHE A 286 7.63 2.33 -9.70
C PHE A 286 8.33 3.61 -9.26
N ASN A 287 9.06 4.26 -10.16
CA ASN A 287 9.77 5.52 -9.88
C ASN A 287 9.07 6.75 -10.50
N ASN A 288 7.76 6.65 -10.78
CA ASN A 288 6.94 7.61 -11.53
C ASN A 288 7.25 7.72 -13.03
N LYS A 289 8.18 6.91 -13.56
CA LYS A 289 8.51 6.89 -15.00
C LYS A 289 8.50 5.47 -15.56
N GLU A 290 9.11 4.54 -14.85
CA GLU A 290 9.31 3.17 -15.28
C GLU A 290 9.09 2.19 -14.12
N PHE A 291 8.75 0.96 -14.49
CA PHE A 291 8.67 -0.16 -13.56
C PHE A 291 9.96 -0.97 -13.61
N SER A 292 10.40 -1.46 -12.46
CA SER A 292 11.47 -2.45 -12.42
C SER A 292 10.98 -3.81 -12.97
N GLU A 293 11.92 -4.67 -13.35
CA GLU A 293 11.61 -6.04 -13.72
C GLU A 293 10.75 -6.75 -12.65
N PRO A 294 9.58 -7.31 -13.02
CA PRO A 294 8.69 -7.97 -12.08
C PRO A 294 9.32 -9.22 -11.49
N LYS A 295 9.39 -9.28 -10.17
CA LYS A 295 9.88 -10.44 -9.41
C LYS A 295 8.70 -11.33 -9.03
N LEU A 296 8.76 -12.60 -9.41
CA LEU A 296 7.79 -13.62 -8.97
C LEU A 296 7.82 -13.75 -7.43
N ILE A 297 6.62 -13.79 -6.85
CA ILE A 297 6.40 -14.22 -5.47
C ILE A 297 5.72 -15.59 -5.53
N ASP A 298 6.39 -16.61 -5.01
CA ASP A 298 5.98 -18.01 -5.09
C ASP A 298 5.98 -18.69 -3.71
N GLY A 299 5.91 -20.02 -3.71
CA GLY A 299 6.02 -20.82 -2.48
C GLY A 299 4.74 -20.93 -1.65
N PHE A 300 3.60 -20.44 -2.15
CA PHE A 300 2.31 -20.51 -1.45
C PHE A 300 1.75 -21.93 -1.39
N PHE A 301 1.92 -22.71 -2.46
CA PHE A 301 1.49 -24.09 -2.58
C PHE A 301 2.66 -25.00 -2.94
N ASP A 302 2.49 -26.31 -2.81
CA ASP A 302 3.51 -27.29 -3.21
C ASP A 302 3.49 -27.59 -4.71
N ASP A 303 2.35 -27.34 -5.38
CA ASP A 303 2.16 -27.52 -6.81
C ASP A 303 1.89 -26.14 -7.46
N GLU A 304 2.67 -25.78 -8.46
CA GLU A 304 2.63 -24.49 -9.16
C GLU A 304 1.41 -24.34 -10.08
N LYS A 305 0.56 -25.37 -10.22
CA LYS A 305 -0.68 -25.26 -11.01
C LYS A 305 -1.75 -24.40 -10.33
N TYR A 306 -1.67 -24.20 -9.02
CA TYR A 306 -2.70 -23.47 -8.27
C TYR A 306 -2.52 -21.97 -8.44
N TRP A 307 -3.61 -21.29 -8.74
CA TRP A 307 -3.57 -19.87 -9.07
C TRP A 307 -3.43 -19.01 -7.81
N VAL A 308 -2.75 -17.89 -7.96
CA VAL A 308 -2.72 -16.80 -6.97
C VAL A 308 -3.44 -15.63 -7.62
N TYR A 309 -4.74 -15.50 -7.32
CA TYR A 309 -5.65 -14.57 -8.00
C TYR A 309 -6.11 -13.45 -7.07
N SER A 310 -6.32 -12.24 -7.62
CA SER A 310 -6.84 -11.06 -6.89
C SER A 310 -6.14 -10.81 -5.56
N ALA A 311 -4.83 -11.03 -5.50
CA ALA A 311 -4.06 -10.94 -4.27
C ALA A 311 -4.04 -9.52 -3.69
N VAL A 312 -4.07 -9.40 -2.37
CA VAL A 312 -3.94 -8.14 -1.64
C VAL A 312 -3.12 -8.37 -0.37
N ILE A 313 -2.49 -7.31 0.13
CA ILE A 313 -1.79 -7.34 1.42
C ILE A 313 -2.66 -6.63 2.47
N SER A 314 -2.80 -7.21 3.66
CA SER A 314 -3.52 -6.60 4.78
C SER A 314 -2.94 -5.22 5.11
N PRO A 315 -3.74 -4.25 5.59
CA PRO A 315 -3.24 -2.89 5.85
C PRO A 315 -2.08 -2.83 6.85
N ASP A 316 -1.99 -3.79 7.77
CA ASP A 316 -0.88 -3.93 8.72
C ASP A 316 0.37 -4.63 8.14
N GLY A 317 0.33 -5.04 6.87
CA GLY A 317 1.43 -5.65 6.13
C GLY A 317 1.77 -7.08 6.53
N LYS A 318 0.98 -7.72 7.40
CA LYS A 318 1.30 -9.04 7.97
C LYS A 318 0.78 -10.21 7.15
N TYR A 319 -0.27 -10.01 6.36
CA TYR A 319 -0.97 -11.07 5.66
C TYR A 319 -1.11 -10.76 4.18
N LEU A 320 -0.78 -11.72 3.33
CA LEU A 320 -1.16 -11.73 1.93
C LEU A 320 -2.42 -12.60 1.80
N VAL A 321 -3.45 -12.08 1.15
CA VAL A 321 -4.75 -12.75 0.99
C VAL A 321 -5.08 -12.79 -0.49
N PHE A 322 -5.47 -13.95 -1.00
CA PHE A 322 -5.74 -14.17 -2.42
C PHE A 322 -6.73 -15.31 -2.60
N ASN A 323 -7.38 -15.43 -3.75
CA ASN A 323 -8.21 -16.60 -4.05
C ASN A 323 -7.50 -17.58 -4.99
N SER A 324 -7.89 -18.85 -4.91
CA SER A 324 -7.34 -19.94 -5.71
C SER A 324 -8.42 -20.98 -5.99
N PHE A 325 -8.48 -21.47 -7.22
CA PHE A 325 -9.42 -22.52 -7.62
C PHE A 325 -8.87 -23.91 -7.34
N GLY A 326 -9.60 -24.71 -6.55
CA GLY A 326 -9.31 -26.11 -6.29
C GLY A 326 -8.01 -26.38 -5.50
N ALA A 327 -7.46 -25.35 -4.84
CA ALA A 327 -6.25 -25.50 -4.05
C ALA A 327 -6.48 -26.32 -2.76
N PRO A 328 -5.45 -27.02 -2.24
CA PRO A 328 -5.62 -27.92 -1.10
C PRO A 328 -6.07 -27.14 0.15
N GLY A 329 -7.12 -27.63 0.80
CA GLY A 329 -7.70 -27.00 1.99
C GLY A 329 -8.84 -26.00 1.70
N GLY A 330 -9.20 -25.80 0.43
CA GLY A 330 -10.44 -25.13 0.04
C GLY A 330 -11.70 -25.92 0.45
N GLU A 331 -12.85 -25.24 0.50
CA GLU A 331 -14.16 -25.80 0.83
C GLU A 331 -15.08 -25.92 -0.41
N GLY A 332 -14.75 -25.26 -1.53
CA GLY A 332 -15.56 -25.13 -2.73
C GLY A 332 -14.74 -25.16 -4.03
N GLY A 333 -15.13 -24.32 -5.00
CA GLY A 333 -14.39 -24.11 -6.24
C GLY A 333 -13.23 -23.14 -6.05
N GLU A 334 -13.50 -21.84 -6.20
CA GLU A 334 -12.65 -20.74 -5.78
C GLU A 334 -12.80 -20.50 -4.28
N ASP A 335 -11.66 -20.48 -3.60
CA ASP A 335 -11.55 -20.31 -2.16
C ASP A 335 -10.53 -19.23 -1.83
N ILE A 336 -10.71 -18.54 -0.70
CA ILE A 336 -9.74 -17.54 -0.22
C ILE A 336 -8.70 -18.18 0.69
N PHE A 337 -7.44 -17.85 0.44
CA PHE A 337 -6.27 -18.31 1.17
C PHE A 337 -5.47 -17.13 1.73
N VAL A 338 -4.72 -17.41 2.79
CA VAL A 338 -3.90 -16.46 3.52
C VAL A 338 -2.48 -16.99 3.64
N SER A 339 -1.50 -16.15 3.37
CA SER A 339 -0.09 -16.37 3.69
C SER A 339 0.39 -15.31 4.67
N LYS A 340 1.21 -15.71 5.64
CA LYS A 340 1.76 -14.81 6.66
C LYS A 340 3.15 -14.33 6.25
N LYS A 341 3.42 -13.04 6.47
CA LYS A 341 4.75 -12.47 6.29
C LYS A 341 5.69 -13.01 7.38
N THR A 342 6.83 -13.52 6.97
CA THR A 342 7.91 -14.03 7.84
C THR A 342 9.22 -13.33 7.50
N GLU A 343 10.26 -13.57 8.29
CA GLU A 343 11.63 -13.08 8.00
C GLU A 343 12.19 -13.63 6.67
N LYS A 344 11.68 -14.77 6.20
CA LYS A 344 12.12 -15.43 4.95
C LYS A 344 11.24 -15.10 3.75
N GLY A 345 10.25 -14.22 3.90
CA GLY A 345 9.22 -13.95 2.89
C GLY A 345 7.85 -14.47 3.32
N TRP A 346 6.98 -14.74 2.35
CA TRP A 346 5.63 -15.24 2.61
C TRP A 346 5.62 -16.73 2.97
N SER A 347 4.79 -17.14 3.92
CA SER A 347 4.62 -18.55 4.29
C SER A 347 3.87 -19.36 3.22
N LYS A 348 3.81 -20.69 3.40
CA LYS A 348 2.78 -21.51 2.74
C LYS A 348 1.39 -20.94 3.06
N ALA A 349 0.49 -21.02 2.10
CA ALA A 349 -0.85 -20.50 2.22
C ALA A 349 -1.75 -21.50 2.97
N LEU A 350 -2.65 -20.96 3.79
CA LEU A 350 -3.68 -21.70 4.51
C LEU A 350 -5.04 -21.15 4.10
N SER A 351 -6.07 -22.00 4.06
CA SER A 351 -7.45 -21.54 3.89
C SER A 351 -7.79 -20.49 4.94
N ILE A 352 -8.50 -19.43 4.54
CA ILE A 352 -8.96 -18.38 5.47
C ILE A 352 -10.00 -18.91 6.47
N GLY A 353 -10.59 -20.08 6.17
CA GLY A 353 -11.52 -20.81 7.04
C GLY A 353 -13.00 -20.51 6.79
N LYS A 354 -13.86 -21.29 7.47
CA LYS A 354 -15.31 -21.40 7.25
C LYS A 354 -16.16 -20.17 7.57
N ILE A 355 -15.54 -19.10 8.06
CA ILE A 355 -16.24 -17.81 8.21
C ILE A 355 -16.43 -17.18 6.83
N VAL A 356 -15.43 -17.31 5.95
CA VAL A 356 -15.43 -16.75 4.60
C VAL A 356 -15.63 -17.85 3.58
N ASN A 357 -14.83 -18.92 3.60
CA ASN A 357 -14.97 -19.97 2.61
C ASN A 357 -16.19 -20.85 2.90
N SER A 358 -16.86 -21.27 1.84
CA SER A 358 -18.05 -22.11 1.92
C SER A 358 -18.07 -23.15 0.78
N LYS A 359 -19.22 -23.77 0.54
CA LYS A 359 -19.41 -24.66 -0.63
C LYS A 359 -19.53 -23.89 -1.95
N ASP A 360 -19.74 -22.58 -1.84
CA ASP A 360 -19.94 -21.66 -2.95
C ASP A 360 -18.56 -21.20 -3.48
N GLU A 361 -18.53 -20.20 -4.35
CA GLU A 361 -17.29 -19.63 -4.88
C GLU A 361 -16.96 -18.33 -4.15
N GLU A 362 -15.77 -18.21 -3.56
CA GLU A 362 -15.29 -16.99 -2.91
C GLU A 362 -14.05 -16.41 -3.59
N SER A 363 -14.12 -15.13 -3.95
CA SER A 363 -13.07 -14.46 -4.70
C SER A 363 -12.83 -13.02 -4.26
N SER A 364 -11.82 -12.39 -4.87
CA SER A 364 -11.64 -10.93 -4.83
C SER A 364 -11.55 -10.33 -3.42
N PRO A 365 -10.62 -10.82 -2.56
CA PRO A 365 -10.45 -10.29 -1.21
C PRO A 365 -10.01 -8.82 -1.24
N ARG A 366 -10.57 -7.97 -0.38
CA ARG A 366 -10.20 -6.56 -0.21
C ARG A 366 -10.30 -6.14 1.26
N PHE A 367 -9.61 -5.07 1.61
CA PHE A 367 -9.72 -4.43 2.92
C PHE A 367 -10.24 -3.00 2.77
N SER A 368 -10.96 -2.50 3.76
CA SER A 368 -11.14 -1.06 3.91
C SER A 368 -9.79 -0.39 4.16
N ARG A 369 -9.68 0.90 3.85
CA ARG A 369 -8.45 1.69 4.03
C ARG A 369 -7.92 1.61 5.47
N ASP A 370 -8.82 1.66 6.44
CA ASP A 370 -8.51 1.58 7.88
C ASP A 370 -8.30 0.14 8.38
N GLY A 371 -8.47 -0.87 7.51
CA GLY A 371 -8.39 -2.29 7.84
C GLY A 371 -9.50 -2.83 8.74
N LYS A 372 -10.51 -2.01 9.06
CA LYS A 372 -11.63 -2.40 9.93
C LYS A 372 -12.52 -3.45 9.30
N TYR A 373 -12.71 -3.41 7.99
CA TYR A 373 -13.57 -4.31 7.24
C TYR A 373 -12.78 -5.11 6.21
N PHE A 374 -13.16 -6.38 6.07
CA PHE A 374 -12.73 -7.26 5.00
C PHE A 374 -13.92 -7.48 4.06
N PHE A 375 -13.66 -7.42 2.77
CA PHE A 375 -14.62 -7.61 1.70
C PHE A 375 -14.17 -8.77 0.82
N PHE A 376 -15.12 -9.48 0.25
CA PHE A 376 -14.89 -10.51 -0.75
C PHE A 376 -16.15 -10.67 -1.60
N SER A 377 -16.04 -11.32 -2.74
CA SER A 377 -17.17 -11.61 -3.61
C SER A 377 -17.56 -13.07 -3.44
N ARG A 378 -18.86 -13.37 -3.49
CA ARG A 378 -19.36 -14.75 -3.46
C ARG A 378 -20.43 -14.97 -4.52
N ALA A 379 -20.39 -16.12 -5.17
CA ALA A 379 -21.46 -16.62 -6.04
C ALA A 379 -21.82 -18.06 -5.68
N GLU A 380 -23.11 -18.39 -5.77
CA GLU A 380 -23.56 -19.77 -5.58
C GLU A 380 -22.88 -20.70 -6.59
N ASN A 381 -22.33 -21.81 -6.11
CA ASN A 381 -21.77 -22.84 -6.98
C ASN A 381 -22.90 -23.73 -7.52
N LEU A 382 -23.14 -23.66 -8.83
CA LEU A 382 -24.19 -24.43 -9.51
C LEU A 382 -23.65 -25.76 -10.08
N GLY A 383 -22.35 -26.03 -9.93
CA GLY A 383 -21.66 -27.19 -10.50
C GLY A 383 -21.31 -27.01 -11.98
N ASN A 384 -20.50 -27.93 -12.53
CA ASN A 384 -20.08 -27.92 -13.94
C ASN A 384 -19.45 -26.59 -14.43
N TYR A 385 -18.74 -25.88 -13.56
CA TYR A 385 -18.17 -24.54 -13.84
C TYR A 385 -19.24 -23.46 -14.13
N GLU A 386 -20.47 -23.68 -13.68
CA GLU A 386 -21.53 -22.68 -13.68
C GLU A 386 -21.71 -22.05 -12.30
N TYR A 387 -22.02 -20.76 -12.29
CA TYR A 387 -22.10 -19.94 -11.07
C TYR A 387 -23.34 -19.05 -11.11
N GLY A 388 -23.88 -18.75 -9.93
CA GLY A 388 -24.89 -17.73 -9.75
C GLY A 388 -24.36 -16.31 -9.99
N GLU A 389 -25.21 -15.32 -9.73
CA GLU A 389 -24.77 -13.92 -9.72
C GLU A 389 -23.84 -13.66 -8.54
N TRP A 390 -22.75 -12.93 -8.80
CA TRP A 390 -21.78 -12.57 -7.77
C TRP A 390 -22.30 -11.40 -6.93
N SER A 391 -22.07 -11.45 -5.63
CA SER A 391 -22.34 -10.33 -4.72
C SER A 391 -21.13 -10.04 -3.85
N ILE A 392 -20.93 -8.77 -3.52
CA ILE A 392 -19.90 -8.38 -2.56
C ILE A 392 -20.43 -8.59 -1.15
N PHE A 393 -19.67 -9.29 -0.33
CA PHE A 393 -19.90 -9.51 1.10
C PHE A 393 -18.83 -8.78 1.90
N PHE A 394 -19.14 -8.45 3.15
CA PHE A 394 -18.18 -7.89 4.09
C PHE A 394 -18.42 -8.31 5.53
N LEU A 395 -17.37 -8.21 6.33
CA LEU A 395 -17.38 -8.38 7.78
C LEU A 395 -16.27 -7.53 8.42
N GLU A 396 -16.31 -7.36 9.74
CA GLU A 396 -15.20 -6.73 10.45
C GLU A 396 -13.98 -7.68 10.48
N THR A 397 -12.82 -7.18 10.04
CA THR A 397 -11.57 -7.93 9.86
C THR A 397 -11.17 -8.72 11.11
N LYS A 398 -11.43 -8.16 12.31
CA LYS A 398 -11.07 -8.79 13.58
C LYS A 398 -11.69 -10.19 13.76
N TYR A 399 -12.84 -10.47 13.14
CA TYR A 399 -13.50 -11.77 13.24
C TYR A 399 -12.90 -12.84 12.33
N LEU A 400 -12.04 -12.48 11.38
CA LEU A 400 -11.27 -13.45 10.60
C LEU A 400 -10.26 -14.22 11.46
N ASN A 401 -9.84 -13.66 12.61
CA ASN A 401 -8.87 -14.27 13.52
C ASN A 401 -7.58 -14.73 12.81
N LEU A 402 -7.07 -13.96 11.84
CA LEU A 402 -5.93 -14.35 10.99
C LEU A 402 -4.68 -14.78 11.80
N ASP A 403 -4.42 -14.14 12.94
CA ASP A 403 -3.32 -14.50 13.84
C ASP A 403 -3.39 -15.94 14.37
N LYS A 404 -4.58 -16.55 14.42
CA LYS A 404 -4.77 -17.93 14.92
C LYS A 404 -4.59 -18.99 13.82
N LEU A 405 -4.58 -18.61 12.55
CA LEU A 405 -4.40 -19.56 11.44
C LEU A 405 -2.99 -20.18 11.43
N PHE A 406 -1.99 -19.45 11.93
CA PHE A 406 -0.57 -19.83 11.85
C PHE A 406 0.06 -20.16 13.23
N LYS A 407 -0.74 -20.64 14.17
CA LYS A 407 -0.30 -20.97 15.55
C LYS A 407 -0.09 -22.46 15.75
#